data_AF-A0A1N7JUR4-F1
#
_entry.id   AF-A0A1N7JUR4-F1
#
_cell.length_a   1.000
_cell.length_b   1.000
_cell.length_c   1.000
_cell.angle_alpha   90.00
_cell.angle_beta   90.00
_cell.angle_gamma   90.00
#
_symmetry.space_group_name_H-M   'P 1'
#
loop_
_entity.id
_entity.type
_entity.pdbx_description
1 polymer ?
#
loop_
_entity_poly.entity_id
_entity_poly.type
_entity_poly.pdbx_seq_one_letter_code
_entity_poly.pdbx_strand_id
1 'polypeptide(L)' 'MDTELKLDINGNVDTDYYIKQAYQLRHEYNAALILKLTTKIKALFSFELPKIFTGRPTHH' A
#
# COMPACT_ATOMS: atom_id res chain seq x y z
N MET A 1 -27.13 -15.72 -3.83
CA MET A 1 -25.75 -15.51 -3.38
C MET A 1 -25.60 -16.32 -2.11
N ASP A 2 -25.24 -17.59 -2.24
CA ASP A 2 -24.92 -18.43 -1.09
C ASP A 2 -23.56 -17.97 -0.56
N THR A 3 -23.54 -17.48 0.67
CA THR A 3 -22.28 -17.15 1.35
C THR A 3 -21.83 -18.44 2.02
N GLU A 4 -20.97 -19.22 1.35
CA GLU A 4 -20.40 -20.42 1.95
C GLU A 4 -19.64 -20.03 3.23
N LEU A 5 -20.17 -20.45 4.37
CA LEU A 5 -19.56 -20.22 5.66
C LEU A 5 -18.41 -21.21 5.85
N LYS A 6 -17.22 -20.69 6.19
CA LYS A 6 -16.08 -21.51 6.57
C LYS A 6 -16.34 -22.05 7.97
N LEU A 7 -16.42 -23.38 8.05
CA LEU A 7 -16.57 -24.10 9.30
C LEU A 7 -15.24 -24.75 9.70
N ASP A 8 -15.05 -24.90 11.00
CA ASP A 8 -13.96 -25.66 11.60
C ASP A 8 -14.21 -27.18 11.54
N ILE A 9 -13.26 -27.96 12.04
CA ILE A 9 -13.37 -29.44 12.07
C ILE A 9 -14.52 -29.95 12.95
N ASN A 10 -15.07 -29.10 13.82
CA ASN A 10 -16.18 -29.41 14.71
C ASN A 10 -17.53 -28.96 14.11
N GLY A 11 -17.54 -28.35 12.92
CA GLY A 11 -18.74 -27.82 12.27
C GLY A 11 -19.21 -26.47 12.81
N ASN A 12 -18.40 -25.79 13.63
CA ASN A 12 -18.68 -24.43 14.09
C ASN A 12 -18.08 -23.41 13.13
N VAL A 13 -18.50 -22.15 13.22
CA VAL A 13 -17.91 -21.05 12.44
C VAL A 13 -16.43 -20.92 12.77
N ASP A 14 -15.57 -21.03 11.76
CA ASP A 14 -14.11 -20.87 11.90
C ASP A 14 -13.76 -19.40 12.14
N THR A 15 -13.90 -18.99 13.39
CA THR A 15 -13.73 -17.60 13.81
C THR A 15 -12.28 -17.15 13.61
N ASP A 16 -11.31 -18.04 13.80
CA ASP A 16 -9.89 -17.76 13.60
C ASP A 16 -9.57 -17.45 12.14
N TYR A 17 -10.17 -18.20 11.20
CA TYR A 17 -10.06 -17.91 9.77
C TYR A 17 -10.53 -16.50 9.44
N TYR A 18 -11.72 -16.12 9.92
CA TYR A 18 -12.28 -14.79 9.65
C TYR A 18 -11.51 -13.67 10.33
N ILE A 19 -11.01 -13.87 11.55
CA ILE A 19 -10.16 -12.90 12.24
C ILE A 19 -8.88 -12.67 11.42
N LYS A 20 -8.20 -13.73 11.00
CA LYS A 20 -6.99 -13.63 10.17
C LYS A 20 -7.27 -12.90 8.86
N GLN A 21 -8.37 -13.23 8.19
CA GLN A 21 -8.76 -12.54 6.96
C GLN A 21 -9.03 -11.04 7.20
N ALA A 22 -9.71 -10.67 8.28
CA ALA A 22 -9.93 -9.27 8.63
C ALA A 22 -8.62 -8.51 8.95
N TYR A 23 -7.65 -9.18 9.59
CA TYR A 23 -6.32 -8.61 9.79
C TYR A 23 -5.57 -8.42 8.48
N GLN A 24 -5.61 -9.41 7.59
CA GLN A 24 -4.99 -9.36 6.27
C GLN A 24 -5.52 -8.16 5.46
N LEU A 25 -6.85 -8.02 5.37
CA LEU A 25 -7.51 -6.92 4.65
C LEU A 25 -7.12 -5.55 5.21
N ARG A 26 -7.09 -5.41 6.55
CA ARG A 26 -6.67 -4.15 7.19
C ARG A 26 -5.20 -3.83 6.91
N HIS A 27 -4.34 -4.84 6.95
CA HIS A 27 -2.92 -4.66 6.66
C HIS A 27 -2.69 -4.20 5.21
N GLU A 28 -3.31 -4.87 4.24
CA GLU A 28 -3.22 -4.52 2.83
C GLU A 28 -3.74 -3.11 2.54
N TYR A 29 -4.88 -2.76 3.14
CA TYR A 29 -5.44 -1.41 3.03
C TYR A 29 -4.49 -0.34 3.57
N ASN A 30 -3.92 -0.56 4.76
CA ASN A 30 -2.97 0.37 5.37
C ASN A 30 -1.67 0.46 4.56
N ALA A 31 -1.15 -0.65 4.05
CA ALA A 31 0.03 -0.66 3.19
C ALA A 31 -0.21 0.17 1.91
N ALA A 32 -1.37 0.02 1.28
CA ALA A 32 -1.75 0.81 0.11
C ALA A 32 -1.88 2.30 0.43
N LEU A 33 -2.41 2.67 1.59
CA LEU A 33 -2.48 4.06 2.05
C LEU A 33 -1.09 4.66 2.27
N ILE A 34 -0.21 3.94 2.97
CA ILE A 34 1.16 4.38 3.24
C ILE A 34 1.92 4.56 1.92
N LEU A 35 1.78 3.63 0.97
CA LEU A 35 2.41 3.74 -0.34
C LEU A 35 1.91 4.97 -1.11
N LYS A 36 0.60 5.23 -1.11
CA LYS A 36 0.03 6.43 -1.73
C LYS A 36 0.51 7.71 -1.06
N LEU A 37 0.60 7.73 0.27
CA LEU A 37 1.07 8.88 1.03
C LEU A 37 2.54 9.18 0.73
N THR A 38 3.42 8.17 0.81
CA THR A 38 4.85 8.33 0.53
C THR A 38 5.11 8.79 -0.91
N THR A 39 4.32 8.29 -1.87
CA THR A 39 4.39 8.73 -3.27
C THR A 39 4.01 10.20 -3.42
N LYS A 40 2.93 10.66 -2.76
CA LYS A 40 2.52 12.08 -2.77
C LYS A 40 3.58 12.98 -2.12
N ILE A 41 4.13 12.57 -0.98
CA ILE A 41 5.22 13.29 -0.30
C ILE A 41 6.43 13.39 -1.23
N LYS A 42 6.87 12.28 -1.82
CA LYS A 42 8.00 12.26 -2.76
C LYS A 42 7.76 13.16 -3.97
N ALA A 43 6.54 13.15 -4.53
CA ALA A 43 6.19 14.01 -5.65
C ALA A 43 6.24 15.50 -5.29
N LEU A 44 5.78 15.87 -4.09
CA LEU A 44 5.84 17.24 -3.59
C LEU A 44 7.30 17.73 -3.48
N PHE A 45 8.17 16.94 -2.86
CA PHE A 45 9.60 17.29 -2.71
C PHE A 45 10.41 17.16 -4.01
N SER A 46 9.96 16.34 -4.97
CA SER A 46 10.63 16.24 -6.29
C SER A 46 10.33 17.45 -7.18
N PHE A 47 9.23 18.16 -6.94
CA PHE A 47 8.85 19.34 -7.71
C PHE A 47 9.77 20.54 -7.42
N GLU A 48 10.41 20.59 -6.24
CA GLU A 48 11.23 21.72 -5.78
C GLU A 48 12.70 21.66 -6.21
N LEU A 49 13.17 20.56 -6.82
CA LEU A 49 14.54 20.47 -7.31
C LEU A 49 14.56 20.40 -8.84
N PRO A 50 14.47 21.56 -9.54
CA PRO A 50 14.96 21.59 -10.91
C PRO A 50 16.42 21.12 -10.86
N LYS A 51 16.72 20.07 -11.63
CA LYS A 51 18.09 19.61 -11.82
C LYS A 51 18.88 20.80 -12.33
N ILE A 52 19.70 21.41 -11.46
CA ILE A 52 20.60 22.48 -11.86
C ILE A 52 21.51 21.86 -12.91
N PHE A 53 21.23 22.15 -14.18
CA PHE A 53 22.09 21.76 -15.29
C PHE A 53 23.40 22.51 -15.08
N THR A 54 24.39 21.83 -14.50
CA THR A 54 25.79 22.30 -14.51
C THR A 54 26.37 22.04 -15.90
N GLY A 55 25.73 22.57 -16.94
CA GLY A 55 26.33 22.67 -18.26
C GLY A 55 27.32 23.83 -18.22
N ARG A 56 28.62 23.54 -18.10
CA ARG A 56 29.65 24.54 -18.38
C ARG A 56 29.49 24.97 -19.84
N PRO A 57 29.36 26.26 -20.16
CA PRO A 57 29.45 26.70 -21.54
C PRO A 57 30.90 26.50 -21.99
N THR A 58 31.16 25.45 -22.78
CA THR A 58 32.37 25.36 -23.59
C THR A 58 32.29 26.44 -24.66
N HIS A 59 33.00 27.53 -24.43
CA HIS A 59 33.28 28.56 -25.42
C HIS A 59 34.51 28.09 -26.21
N HIS A 60 34.33 27.71 -27.48
CA HIS A 60 35.39 27.45 -28.44
C HIS A 60 34.95 27.87 -29.83
#